data_AF-A0AAD4D6H5-F1
#
_entry.id   AF-A0AAD4D6H5-F1
#
_cell.length_a   1.000
_cell.length_b   1.000
_cell.length_c   1.000
_cell.angle_alpha   90.00
_cell.angle_beta   90.00
_cell.angle_gamma   90.00
#
_symmetry.space_group_name_H-M   'P 1'
#
loop_
_entity.id
_entity.type
_entity.pdbx_description
1 polymer ?
#
loop_
_entity_poly.entity_id
_entity_poly.type
_entity_poly.pdbx_seq_one_letter_code
_entity_poly.pdbx_strand_id
1 'polypeptide(L)'
;MGHIKITDFGFAKHVPQNMTWTLCGTPDYLAPEIIQSKGYGKAVDWWSMGVLMFEMCAGFPPFFDEDHIKLYGKIMAGKVRYPPHFQPALKDLLKRLLTADLTKRYGNLRGGATDIKNHAWFEGVNWDMVYSRQIEAPYRPTIMGEGDASNFDDYPEDAEQYGVYPIGEQDELGSFFPGF
;
A
#
# COMPACT_ATOMS: atom_id res chain seq x y z
N MET A 1 -7.19 -18.87 -7.39
CA MET A 1 -5.90 -18.14 -7.31
C MET A 1 -6.07 -16.82 -8.05
N GLY A 2 -5.43 -15.74 -7.59
CA GLY A 2 -5.68 -14.38 -8.11
C GLY A 2 -6.04 -13.34 -7.04
N HIS A 3 -6.18 -13.76 -5.77
CA HIS A 3 -6.29 -12.82 -4.65
C HIS A 3 -4.91 -12.26 -4.29
N ILE A 4 -4.90 -11.00 -3.87
CA ILE A 4 -3.69 -10.29 -3.45
C ILE A 4 -3.13 -10.93 -2.17
N LYS A 5 -1.80 -11.05 -2.13
CA LYS A 5 -1.02 -11.33 -0.93
C LYS A 5 -0.10 -10.13 -0.70
N ILE A 6 -0.15 -9.56 0.50
CA ILE A 6 0.77 -8.47 0.87
C ILE A 6 2.09 -9.12 1.29
N THR A 7 3.19 -8.57 0.78
CA THR A 7 4.56 -8.94 1.14
C THR A 7 5.31 -7.70 1.61
N ASP A 8 6.57 -7.88 2.02
CA ASP A 8 7.47 -6.82 2.51
C ASP A 8 6.91 -6.03 3.70
N PHE A 9 7.16 -6.57 4.88
CA PHE A 9 6.81 -5.95 6.15
C PHE A 9 7.98 -5.15 6.76
N GLY A 10 8.98 -4.75 5.96
CA GLY A 10 10.18 -4.05 6.43
C GLY A 10 9.91 -2.72 7.14
N PHE A 11 8.77 -2.07 6.84
CA PHE A 11 8.31 -0.86 7.53
C PHE A 11 7.14 -1.09 8.49
N ALA A 12 6.67 -2.33 8.63
CA ALA A 12 5.60 -2.64 9.57
C ALA A 12 6.08 -2.41 11.01
N LYS A 13 5.28 -1.70 11.80
CA LYS A 13 5.66 -1.30 13.15
C LYS A 13 4.49 -1.42 14.09
N HIS A 14 4.71 -2.07 15.24
CA HIS A 14 3.79 -1.98 16.35
C HIS A 14 3.94 -0.60 17.02
N VAL A 15 2.86 0.18 17.06
CA VAL A 15 2.86 1.56 17.58
C VAL A 15 1.87 1.68 18.74
N PRO A 16 2.28 1.35 19.99
CA PRO A 16 1.37 1.33 21.15
C PRO A 16 0.74 2.69 21.44
N GLN A 17 1.50 3.76 21.22
CA GLN A 17 1.07 5.14 21.47
C GLN A 17 0.33 5.77 20.27
N ASN A 18 -0.06 4.98 19.27
CA ASN A 18 -0.74 5.40 18.03
C ASN A 18 0.00 6.47 17.19
N MET A 19 1.24 6.82 17.54
CA MET A 19 2.02 7.83 16.85
C MET A 19 3.49 7.41 16.71
N THR A 20 4.07 7.70 15.55
CA THR A 20 5.48 7.49 15.25
C THR A 20 6.04 8.62 14.38
N TRP A 21 7.36 8.68 14.20
CA TRP A 21 8.07 9.80 13.56
C TRP A 21 9.11 9.37 12.51
N THR A 22 9.23 8.06 12.24
CA THR A 22 10.21 7.53 11.30
C THR A 22 9.86 7.99 9.89
N LEU A 23 10.78 8.63 9.17
CA LEU A 23 10.57 8.93 7.76
C LEU A 23 10.94 7.69 6.94
N CYS A 24 9.95 6.93 6.48
CA CYS A 24 10.12 5.73 5.65
C CYS A 24 8.98 5.58 4.64
N GLY A 25 9.22 4.78 3.60
CA GLY A 25 8.28 4.49 2.52
C GLY A 25 8.77 4.96 1.15
N THR A 26 8.02 4.58 0.12
CA THR A 26 8.28 4.98 -1.27
C THR A 26 7.82 6.42 -1.50
N PRO A 27 8.64 7.31 -2.09
CA PRO A 27 8.35 8.74 -2.22
C PRO A 27 6.96 9.08 -2.76
N ASP A 28 6.49 8.38 -3.80
CA ASP A 28 5.20 8.64 -4.46
C ASP A 28 3.98 8.29 -3.59
N TYR A 29 4.17 7.49 -2.55
CA TYR A 29 3.12 7.00 -1.65
C TYR A 29 3.10 7.75 -0.30
N LEU A 30 4.07 8.63 -0.04
CA LEU A 30 4.17 9.32 1.25
C LEU A 30 3.01 10.28 1.48
N ALA A 31 2.45 10.23 2.70
CA ALA A 31 1.43 11.17 3.14
C ALA A 31 2.06 12.53 3.52
N PRO A 32 1.32 13.66 3.39
CA PRO A 32 1.82 14.99 3.67
C PRO A 32 2.40 15.16 5.09
N GLU A 33 1.84 14.48 6.09
CA GLU A 33 2.30 14.54 7.48
C GLU A 33 3.65 13.85 7.71
N ILE A 34 3.97 12.79 6.95
CA ILE A 34 5.28 12.14 7.01
C ILE A 34 6.36 13.08 6.44
N ILE A 35 6.06 13.72 5.30
CA ILE A 35 6.97 14.69 4.64
C ILE A 35 7.25 15.89 5.55
N GLN A 36 6.27 16.32 6.34
CA GLN A 36 6.42 17.40 7.32
C GLN A 36 7.16 16.98 8.59
N SER A 37 7.62 15.74 8.68
CA SER A 37 8.24 15.17 9.89
C SER A 37 7.34 15.32 11.13
N LYS A 38 6.02 15.29 10.94
CA LYS A 38 5.04 15.32 12.03
C LYS A 38 4.86 13.91 12.57
N GLY A 39 4.47 13.82 13.84
CA GLY A 39 4.00 12.55 14.39
C GLY A 39 2.79 12.07 13.59
N TYR A 40 2.86 10.85 13.09
CA TYR A 40 1.81 10.24 12.26
C TYR A 40 1.38 8.90 12.84
N GLY A 41 0.16 8.48 12.48
CA GLY A 41 -0.40 7.19 12.85
C GLY A 41 -0.92 6.45 11.63
N LYS A 42 -1.81 5.48 11.85
CA LYS A 42 -2.47 4.65 10.82
C LYS A 42 -3.18 5.39 9.67
N ALA A 43 -3.37 6.72 9.78
CA ALA A 43 -3.99 7.52 8.73
C ALA A 43 -3.15 7.59 7.44
N VAL A 44 -1.84 7.33 7.54
CA VAL A 44 -0.93 7.32 6.39
C VAL A 44 -1.22 6.15 5.45
N ASP A 45 -1.61 5.00 5.98
CA ASP A 45 -1.95 3.82 5.16
C ASP A 45 -3.18 4.08 4.29
N TRP A 46 -4.15 4.85 4.80
CA TRP A 46 -5.32 5.26 4.02
C TRP A 46 -4.99 6.25 2.90
N TRP A 47 -3.98 7.10 3.11
CA TRP A 47 -3.46 7.95 2.04
C TRP A 47 -2.80 7.10 0.96
N SER A 48 -1.89 6.19 1.34
CA SER A 48 -1.20 5.28 0.41
C SER A 48 -2.20 4.41 -0.36
N MET A 49 -3.28 3.96 0.28
CA MET A 49 -4.37 3.26 -0.39
C MET A 49 -5.05 4.14 -1.45
N GLY A 50 -5.27 5.43 -1.16
CA GLY A 50 -5.78 6.39 -2.13
C GLY A 50 -4.85 6.59 -3.33
N VAL A 51 -3.54 6.65 -3.10
CA VAL A 51 -2.52 6.71 -4.16
C VAL A 51 -2.58 5.46 -5.03
N LEU A 52 -2.57 4.28 -4.42
CA LEU A 52 -2.65 2.99 -5.11
C LEU A 52 -3.93 2.86 -5.94
N MET A 53 -5.09 3.22 -5.37
CA MET A 53 -6.37 3.18 -6.08
C MET A 53 -6.39 4.11 -7.29
N PHE A 54 -5.81 5.32 -7.16
CA PHE A 54 -5.67 6.23 -8.28
C PHE A 54 -4.80 5.59 -9.38
N GLU A 55 -3.63 5.06 -9.01
CA GLU A 55 -2.67 4.49 -9.94
C GLU A 55 -3.24 3.28 -10.70
N MET A 56 -3.91 2.35 -10.01
CA MET A 56 -4.56 1.21 -10.65
C MET A 56 -5.61 1.60 -11.70
N CYS A 57 -6.30 2.72 -11.49
CA CYS A 57 -7.36 3.20 -12.39
C CYS A 57 -6.83 4.14 -13.49
N ALA A 58 -5.77 4.90 -13.24
CA ALA A 58 -5.21 5.87 -14.18
C ALA A 58 -4.06 5.30 -15.04
N GLY A 59 -3.32 4.32 -14.51
CA GLY A 59 -2.05 3.84 -15.05
C GLY A 59 -0.83 4.70 -14.71
N PHE A 60 -0.99 5.72 -13.85
CA PHE A 60 0.07 6.60 -13.37
C PHE A 60 -0.29 7.17 -11.98
N PRO A 61 0.68 7.56 -11.14
CA PRO A 61 0.40 8.06 -9.79
C PRO A 61 -0.23 9.47 -9.78
N PRO A 62 -1.00 9.84 -8.74
CA PRO A 62 -1.66 11.15 -8.64
C PRO A 62 -0.68 12.31 -8.48
N PHE A 63 0.50 12.04 -7.95
CA PHE A 63 1.61 12.97 -7.82
C PHE A 63 2.84 12.31 -8.44
N PHE A 64 3.56 13.05 -9.28
CA PHE A 64 4.76 12.56 -9.94
C PHE A 64 5.68 13.74 -10.23
N ASP A 65 6.97 13.60 -9.96
CA ASP A 65 8.03 14.48 -10.42
C ASP A 65 9.36 13.72 -10.39
N GLU A 66 10.29 14.04 -11.28
CA GLU A 66 11.64 13.47 -11.27
C GLU A 66 12.45 13.97 -10.06
N ASP A 67 12.16 15.19 -9.61
CA ASP A 67 12.79 15.79 -8.43
C ASP A 67 11.93 15.55 -7.19
N HIS A 68 12.48 14.82 -6.21
CA HIS A 68 11.78 14.49 -4.96
C HIS A 68 11.29 15.74 -4.20
N ILE A 69 12.03 16.85 -4.23
CA ILE A 69 11.62 18.10 -3.55
C ILE A 69 10.36 18.66 -4.23
N LYS A 70 10.29 18.60 -5.57
CA LYS A 70 9.11 19.04 -6.31
C LYS A 70 7.93 18.08 -6.11
N LEU A 71 8.18 16.76 -6.08
CA LEU A 71 7.18 15.75 -5.74
C LEU A 71 6.57 16.04 -4.36
N TYR A 72 7.40 16.27 -3.35
CA TYR A 72 6.95 16.62 -2.01
C TYR A 72 6.14 17.92 -2.00
N GLY A 73 6.55 18.92 -2.78
CA GLY A 73 5.76 20.14 -2.98
C GLY A 73 4.35 19.86 -3.56
N LYS A 74 4.23 18.93 -4.51
CA LYS A 74 2.95 18.51 -5.10
C LYS A 74 2.06 17.77 -4.09
N ILE A 75 2.63 16.82 -3.34
CA ILE A 75 1.93 16.07 -2.29
C ILE A 75 1.39 17.04 -1.23
N MET A 76 2.24 17.96 -0.77
CA MET A 76 1.90 18.99 0.21
C MET A 76 0.82 19.95 -0.28
N ALA A 77 0.81 20.27 -1.58
CA ALA A 77 -0.25 21.08 -2.18
C ALA A 77 -1.59 20.34 -2.27
N GLY A 78 -1.59 18.99 -2.30
CA GLY A 78 -2.79 18.16 -2.33
C GLY A 78 -3.66 18.33 -3.59
N LYS A 79 -3.10 18.87 -4.67
CA LYS A 79 -3.84 19.17 -5.91
C LYS A 79 -3.78 17.99 -6.88
N VAL A 80 -4.73 17.07 -6.76
CA VAL A 80 -4.86 15.91 -7.66
C VAL A 80 -5.61 16.29 -8.93
N ARG A 81 -5.09 15.91 -10.09
CA ARG A 81 -5.78 16.02 -11.39
C ARG A 81 -6.40 14.67 -11.74
N TYR A 82 -7.73 14.62 -11.77
CA TYR A 82 -8.46 13.39 -12.06
C TYR A 82 -8.70 13.21 -13.56
N PRO A 83 -8.41 12.02 -14.13
CA PRO A 83 -8.73 11.74 -15.53
C PRO A 83 -10.23 11.91 -15.85
N PRO A 84 -10.58 12.30 -17.09
CA PRO A 84 -11.98 12.46 -17.48
C PRO A 84 -12.81 11.19 -17.32
N HIS A 85 -12.22 10.03 -17.63
CA HIS A 85 -12.88 8.71 -17.60
C HIS A 85 -13.16 8.19 -16.19
N PHE A 86 -12.63 8.82 -15.14
CA PHE A 86 -12.93 8.41 -13.76
C PHE A 86 -14.41 8.65 -13.44
N GLN A 87 -15.05 7.62 -12.91
CA GLN A 87 -16.43 7.69 -12.47
C GLN A 87 -16.59 8.70 -11.30
N PRO A 88 -17.75 9.36 -11.15
CA PRO A 88 -17.98 10.31 -10.07
C PRO A 88 -17.74 9.73 -8.67
N ALA A 89 -18.17 8.49 -8.43
CA ALA A 89 -17.97 7.80 -7.16
C ALA A 89 -16.48 7.55 -6.85
N LEU A 90 -15.67 7.16 -7.84
CA LEU A 90 -14.22 7.03 -7.66
C LEU A 90 -13.58 8.37 -7.30
N LYS A 91 -13.93 9.45 -8.02
CA LYS A 91 -13.42 10.80 -7.75
C LYS A 91 -13.77 11.25 -6.33
N ASP A 92 -14.99 10.97 -5.86
CA ASP A 92 -15.40 11.35 -4.50
C ASP A 92 -14.60 10.59 -3.43
N LEU A 93 -14.44 9.27 -3.59
CA LEU A 93 -13.66 8.46 -2.66
C LEU A 93 -12.19 8.92 -2.60
N LEU A 94 -11.56 9.10 -3.76
CA LEU A 94 -10.17 9.52 -3.84
C LEU A 94 -9.94 10.90 -3.23
N LYS A 95 -10.87 11.85 -3.41
CA LYS A 95 -10.79 13.16 -2.73
C LYS A 95 -10.78 13.02 -1.21
N ARG A 96 -11.55 12.08 -0.66
CA ARG A 96 -11.65 11.86 0.79
C ARG A 96 -10.47 11.10 1.37
N LEU A 97 -9.83 10.21 0.59
CA LEU A 97 -8.60 9.51 0.98
C LEU A 97 -7.37 10.41 0.84
N LEU A 98 -7.25 11.12 -0.28
CA LEU A 98 -6.15 12.06 -0.58
C LEU A 98 -6.40 13.45 0.03
N THR A 99 -6.86 13.46 1.29
CA THR A 99 -7.10 14.67 2.07
C THR A 99 -5.94 14.88 3.05
N ALA A 100 -5.26 16.02 2.97
CA ALA A 100 -4.17 16.38 3.87
C ALA A 100 -4.64 16.59 5.33
N ASP A 101 -5.86 17.09 5.52
CA ASP A 101 -6.46 17.28 6.84
C ASP A 101 -6.91 15.92 7.45
N LEU A 102 -6.15 15.46 8.44
CA LEU A 102 -6.39 14.19 9.13
C LEU A 102 -7.78 14.10 9.78
N THR A 103 -8.41 15.24 10.13
CA THR A 103 -9.75 15.26 10.73
C THR A 103 -10.87 15.00 9.72
N LYS A 104 -10.53 15.01 8.42
CA LYS A 104 -11.45 14.81 7.30
C LYS A 104 -11.11 13.59 6.46
N ARG A 105 -9.90 13.02 6.62
CA ARG A 105 -9.44 11.86 5.86
C ARG A 105 -10.25 10.61 6.20
N TYR A 106 -10.81 9.97 5.17
CA TYR A 106 -11.49 8.69 5.31
C TYR A 106 -10.54 7.62 5.89
N GLY A 107 -11.08 6.73 6.72
CA GLY A 107 -10.28 5.78 7.50
C GLY A 107 -9.75 6.32 8.83
N ASN A 108 -9.68 7.65 8.99
CA ASN A 108 -9.29 8.31 10.24
C ASN A 108 -10.45 9.00 10.98
N LEU A 109 -11.66 8.92 10.42
CA LEU A 109 -12.88 9.41 11.07
C LEU A 109 -13.42 8.39 12.07
N ARG A 110 -14.54 8.73 12.73
CA ARG A 110 -15.19 7.86 13.72
C ARG A 110 -15.58 6.49 13.16
N GLY A 111 -15.99 6.40 11.89
CA GLY A 111 -16.34 5.14 11.24
C GLY A 111 -15.11 4.31 10.80
N GLY A 112 -13.91 4.90 10.81
CA GLY A 112 -12.68 4.22 10.42
C GLY A 112 -12.77 3.62 9.03
N ALA A 113 -12.43 2.34 8.90
CA ALA A 113 -12.53 1.61 7.63
C ALA A 113 -13.98 1.49 7.10
N THR A 114 -14.99 1.58 7.96
CA THR A 114 -16.40 1.46 7.56
C THR A 114 -16.84 2.62 6.66
N ASP A 115 -16.31 3.82 6.87
CA ASP A 115 -16.60 4.98 6.01
C ASP A 115 -16.16 4.74 4.56
N ILE A 116 -15.10 3.96 4.38
CA ILE A 116 -14.58 3.56 3.07
C ILE A 116 -15.42 2.40 2.52
N LYS A 117 -15.65 1.35 3.30
CA LYS A 117 -16.39 0.15 2.89
C LYS A 117 -17.81 0.44 2.42
N ASN A 118 -18.46 1.44 3.02
CA ASN A 118 -19.83 1.85 2.71
C ASN A 118 -19.90 2.96 1.66
N HIS A 119 -18.77 3.40 1.10
CA HIS A 119 -18.75 4.43 0.07
C HIS A 119 -19.39 3.91 -1.23
N ALA A 120 -20.08 4.77 -1.97
CA ALA A 120 -20.79 4.42 -3.22
C ALA A 120 -19.89 3.76 -4.29
N TRP A 121 -18.57 3.97 -4.23
CA TRP A 121 -17.60 3.31 -5.11
C TRP A 121 -17.54 1.79 -4.89
N PHE A 122 -17.82 1.33 -3.66
CA PHE A 122 -17.87 -0.07 -3.28
C PHE A 122 -19.31 -0.58 -3.15
N GLU A 123 -20.28 0.12 -3.72
CA GLU A 123 -21.66 -0.36 -3.78
C GLU A 123 -21.72 -1.71 -4.52
N GLY A 124 -22.44 -2.68 -3.93
CA GLY A 124 -22.51 -4.04 -4.44
C GLY A 124 -21.36 -4.97 -4.03
N VAL A 125 -20.32 -4.46 -3.37
CA VAL A 125 -19.23 -5.31 -2.86
C VAL A 125 -19.68 -6.05 -1.59
N ASN A 126 -19.72 -7.38 -1.66
CA ASN A 126 -19.90 -8.22 -0.48
C ASN A 126 -18.54 -8.47 0.19
N TRP A 127 -18.25 -7.72 1.25
CA TRP A 127 -16.98 -7.79 1.97
C TRP A 127 -16.71 -9.14 2.65
N ASP A 128 -17.75 -9.89 3.05
CA ASP A 128 -17.59 -11.23 3.63
C ASP A 128 -17.16 -12.25 2.57
N MET A 129 -17.69 -12.12 1.35
CA MET A 129 -17.26 -12.92 0.20
C MET A 129 -15.83 -12.57 -0.24
N VAL A 130 -15.44 -11.29 -0.18
CA VAL A 130 -14.04 -10.87 -0.43
C VAL A 130 -13.12 -11.54 0.60
N TYR A 131 -13.45 -11.45 1.88
CA TYR A 131 -12.64 -12.00 2.97
C TYR A 131 -12.49 -13.52 2.87
N SER A 132 -13.60 -14.21 2.58
CA SER A 132 -13.62 -15.68 2.40
C SER A 132 -13.12 -16.15 1.04
N ARG A 133 -12.62 -15.25 0.18
CA ARG A 133 -12.08 -15.57 -1.16
C ARG A 133 -13.08 -16.27 -2.07
N GLN A 134 -14.36 -15.91 -1.95
CA GLN A 134 -15.47 -16.46 -2.72
C GLN A 134 -15.80 -15.63 -3.98
N ILE A 135 -15.25 -14.43 -4.10
CA ILE A 135 -15.35 -13.62 -5.32
C ILE A 135 -14.28 -14.07 -6.31
N GLU A 136 -14.67 -14.31 -7.55
CA GLU A 136 -13.73 -14.61 -8.62
C GLU A 136 -12.83 -13.40 -8.92
N ALA A 137 -11.51 -13.64 -8.92
CA ALA A 137 -10.54 -12.61 -9.23
C ALA A 137 -10.61 -12.25 -10.72
N PRO A 138 -10.57 -10.95 -11.08
CA PRO A 138 -10.66 -10.50 -12.48
C PRO A 138 -9.44 -10.93 -13.31
N TYR A 139 -8.31 -11.18 -12.65
CA TYR A 139 -7.10 -11.69 -13.26
C TYR A 139 -6.60 -12.91 -12.49
N ARG A 140 -6.26 -13.95 -13.24
CA ARG A 140 -5.60 -15.15 -12.73
C ARG A 140 -4.25 -15.25 -13.43
N PRO A 141 -3.12 -15.16 -12.70
CA PRO A 141 -1.81 -15.31 -13.31
C PRO A 141 -1.63 -16.70 -13.89
N THR A 142 -0.94 -16.79 -15.03
CA THR A 142 -0.56 -18.07 -15.64
C THR A 142 0.59 -18.67 -14.85
N ILE A 143 0.45 -19.90 -14.40
CA ILE A 143 1.46 -20.64 -13.63
C ILE A 143 1.57 -22.04 -14.24
N MET A 144 2.79 -22.45 -14.59
CA MET A 144 3.08 -23.72 -15.25
C MET A 144 3.35 -24.88 -14.28
N GLY A 145 3.66 -24.58 -13.01
CA GLY A 145 3.92 -25.60 -11.98
C GLY A 145 4.47 -25.01 -10.69
N GLU A 146 4.82 -25.89 -9.75
CA GLU A 146 5.58 -25.48 -8.56
C GLU A 146 6.97 -24.99 -8.97
N GLY A 147 7.41 -23.87 -8.40
CA GLY A 147 8.70 -23.23 -8.73
C GLY A 147 8.70 -22.38 -10.00
N ASP A 148 7.56 -22.20 -10.67
CA ASP A 148 7.47 -21.30 -11.81
C ASP A 148 7.63 -19.83 -11.38
N ALA A 149 8.75 -19.23 -11.80
CA ALA A 149 9.09 -17.83 -11.56
C ALA A 149 8.84 -16.93 -12.80
N SER A 150 8.15 -17.41 -13.83
CA SER A 150 7.95 -16.67 -15.11
C SER A 150 7.14 -15.38 -15.00
N ASN A 151 6.47 -15.13 -13.86
CA ASN A 151 5.77 -13.87 -13.58
C ASN A 151 6.67 -12.85 -12.85
N PHE A 152 7.96 -13.13 -12.67
CA PHE A 152 8.96 -12.26 -12.04
C PHE A 152 10.04 -11.88 -13.05
N ASP A 153 10.71 -10.75 -12.82
CA ASP A 153 11.84 -10.30 -13.63
C ASP A 153 13.11 -11.11 -13.30
N ASP A 154 13.98 -11.28 -14.29
CA ASP A 154 15.29 -11.92 -14.11
C ASP A 154 16.28 -10.92 -13.50
N TYR A 155 16.92 -11.31 -12.39
CA TYR A 155 17.99 -10.55 -11.74
C TYR A 155 19.29 -11.36 -11.74
N PRO A 156 20.47 -10.71 -11.69
CA PRO A 156 21.74 -11.41 -11.52
C PRO A 156 21.75 -12.21 -10.20
N GLU A 157 22.16 -13.46 -10.27
CA GLU A 157 22.33 -14.32 -9.09
C GLU A 157 23.60 -13.92 -8.33
N ASP A 158 23.45 -13.60 -7.05
CA ASP A 158 24.59 -13.43 -6.13
C ASP A 158 25.06 -14.80 -5.63
N ALA A 159 26.37 -14.98 -5.45
CA ALA A 159 26.96 -16.25 -5.01
C ALA A 159 26.77 -16.54 -3.50
N GLU A 160 25.85 -15.85 -2.83
CA GLU A 160 25.60 -16.02 -1.40
C GLU A 160 24.93 -17.38 -1.14
N GLN A 161 25.61 -18.25 -0.38
CA GLN A 161 25.05 -19.52 0.02
C GLN A 161 24.04 -19.32 1.15
N TYR A 162 22.75 -19.45 0.82
CA TYR A 162 21.66 -19.42 1.79
C TYR A 162 21.85 -20.51 2.86
N GLY A 163 21.78 -20.13 4.15
CA GLY A 163 21.96 -21.04 5.28
C GLY A 163 23.41 -21.30 5.72
N VAL A 164 24.40 -20.60 5.13
CA VAL A 164 25.79 -20.64 5.61
C VAL A 164 26.07 -19.40 6.46
N TYR A 165 25.88 -19.54 7.77
CA TYR A 165 26.23 -18.50 8.72
C TYR A 165 27.74 -18.58 9.05
N PRO A 166 28.42 -17.44 9.23
CA PRO A 166 29.78 -17.40 9.78
C PRO A 166 29.88 -18.24 11.06
N ILE A 167 31.01 -18.91 11.27
CA ILE A 167 31.22 -19.76 12.46
C ILE A 167 31.00 -18.92 13.74
N GLY A 168 29.93 -19.22 14.47
CA GLY A 168 29.56 -18.52 15.72
C GLY A 168 28.30 -17.66 15.63
N GLU A 169 27.74 -17.44 14.44
CA GLU A 169 26.46 -16.76 14.26
C GLU A 169 25.33 -17.81 14.17
N GLN A 170 24.36 -17.73 15.08
CA GLN A 170 23.13 -18.52 15.04
C GLN A 170 22.02 -17.64 14.48
N ASP A 171 21.19 -18.20 13.61
CA ASP A 171 19.94 -17.55 13.23
C ASP A 171 18.96 -17.58 14.42
N GLU A 172 18.95 -16.50 15.19
CA GLU A 172 18.08 -16.32 16.35
C GLU A 172 16.58 -16.43 15.97
N LEU A 173 16.24 -16.19 14.69
CA LEU A 173 14.87 -16.15 14.21
C LEU A 173 14.46 -17.38 13.41
N GLY A 174 15.40 -18.21 12.96
CA GLY A 174 15.13 -19.41 12.14
C GLY A 174 14.15 -20.39 12.81
N SER A 175 14.14 -20.45 14.14
CA SER A 175 13.19 -21.28 14.91
C SER A 175 11.72 -20.85 14.78
N PHE A 176 11.44 -19.59 14.40
CA PHE A 176 10.08 -19.09 14.19
C PHE A 176 9.53 -19.41 12.79
N PHE A 177 10.37 -19.88 11.86
CA PHE A 177 9.98 -20.18 10.49
C PHE A 177 10.40 -21.61 10.06
N PRO A 178 9.92 -22.68 10.74
CA PRO A 178 10.41 -24.05 10.58
C PRO A 178 10.01 -24.76 9.26
N GLY A 179 9.67 -24.01 8.22
CA GLY A 179 9.22 -24.54 6.93
C GLY A 179 9.57 -23.65 5.74
N PHE A 180 10.50 -22.71 5.93
CA PHE A 180 11.22 -22.03 4.86
C PHE A 180 12.64 -22.58 4.81
#